data_AF-A0A8T6REM6-F1
#
_entry.id   AF-A0A8T6REM6-F1
#
_cell.length_a   1.000
_cell.length_b   1.000
_cell.length_c   1.000
_cell.angle_alpha   90.00
_cell.angle_beta   90.00
_cell.angle_gamma   90.00
#
_symmetry.space_group_name_H-M   'P 1'
#
loop_
_entity.id
_entity.type
_entity.pdbx_description
1 polymer ?
#
loop_
_entity_poly.entity_id
_entity_poly.type
_entity_poly.pdbx_seq_one_letter_code
_entity_poly.pdbx_strand_id
1 'polypeptide(L)'
;MRETGIPIEIKAESYCLNPLLDFLRKEFSNKYARVWDFEDGTIGVFVRDKLMLRNMQTLTLTVTIEARSIWQEFIVTVIASGGREGVFRLDWLGAETAAEQWAEREVRRKLMAVDSGGRTTFRSPAERPVE
;
A
#
# COMPACT_ATOMS: atom_id res chain seq x y z
N MET A 1 -8.37 -7.84 -20.63
CA MET A 1 -7.19 -8.59 -20.13
C MET A 1 -6.09 -7.57 -19.91
N ARG A 2 -5.60 -7.39 -18.68
CA ARG A 2 -4.38 -6.59 -18.44
C ARG A 2 -3.16 -7.46 -18.77
N GLU A 3 -2.13 -6.87 -19.36
CA GLU A 3 -0.82 -7.52 -19.47
C GLU A 3 -0.28 -7.74 -18.05
N THR A 4 0.17 -8.97 -17.78
CA THR A 4 0.86 -9.33 -16.54
C THR A 4 2.16 -8.53 -16.43
N GLY A 5 2.42 -7.93 -15.27
CA GLY A 5 3.64 -7.16 -15.01
C GLY A 5 3.52 -5.64 -15.10
N ILE A 6 2.33 -5.08 -15.37
CA ILE A 6 2.09 -3.64 -15.20
C ILE A 6 1.83 -3.36 -13.71
N PRO A 7 2.70 -2.58 -13.02
CA PRO A 7 2.50 -2.24 -11.62
C PRO A 7 1.17 -1.54 -11.37
N ILE A 8 0.54 -1.84 -10.23
CA ILE A 8 -0.61 -1.04 -9.79
C ILE A 8 -0.09 0.20 -9.07
N GLU A 9 -0.40 1.37 -9.63
CA GLU A 9 -0.09 2.66 -9.04
C GLU A 9 -1.33 3.27 -8.36
N ILE A 10 -1.15 3.72 -7.12
CA ILE A 10 -2.16 4.40 -6.32
C ILE A 10 -1.60 5.76 -5.91
N LYS A 11 -2.27 6.84 -6.29
CA LYS A 11 -1.93 8.20 -5.85
C LYS A 11 -2.76 8.58 -4.64
N ALA A 12 -2.15 9.22 -3.65
CA ALA A 12 -2.82 9.72 -2.47
C ALA A 12 -2.13 10.96 -1.89
N GLU A 13 -2.87 11.74 -1.10
CA GLU A 13 -2.39 12.99 -0.49
C GLU A 13 -1.44 12.73 0.67
N SER A 14 -0.46 13.62 0.85
CA SER A 14 0.66 13.46 1.81
C SER A 14 0.23 13.27 3.28
N TYR A 15 -0.95 13.77 3.69
CA TYR A 15 -1.42 13.60 5.06
C TYR A 15 -1.67 12.13 5.43
N CYS A 16 -1.93 11.27 4.44
CA CYS A 16 -2.12 9.84 4.62
C CYS A 16 -0.82 9.03 4.73
N LEU A 17 0.34 9.67 4.51
CA LEU A 17 1.63 8.98 4.39
C LEU A 17 2.01 8.21 5.66
N ASN A 18 2.06 8.89 6.82
CA ASN A 18 2.49 8.26 8.07
C ASN A 18 1.55 7.10 8.51
N PRO A 19 0.22 7.28 8.53
CA PRO A 19 -0.69 6.17 8.81
C PRO A 19 -0.57 4.99 7.85
N LEU A 20 -0.22 5.25 6.58
CA LEU A 20 0.01 4.20 5.59
C LEU A 20 1.34 3.48 5.83
N LEU A 21 2.43 4.21 6.11
CA LEU A 21 3.73 3.62 6.44
C LEU A 21 3.64 2.69 7.65
N ASP A 22 2.94 3.10 8.70
CA ASP A 22 2.72 2.25 9.88
C ASP A 22 1.92 0.99 9.56
N PHE A 23 0.88 1.12 8.72
CA PHE A 23 0.12 -0.02 8.24
C PHE A 23 0.98 -0.99 7.42
N LEU A 24 1.79 -0.50 6.49
CA LEU A 24 2.66 -1.35 5.67
C LEU A 24 3.79 -2.00 6.49
N ARG A 25 4.35 -1.28 7.47
CA ARG A 25 5.31 -1.83 8.43
C ARG A 25 4.71 -2.97 9.26
N LYS A 26 3.42 -2.96 9.52
CA LYS A 26 2.76 -4.02 10.30
C LYS A 26 2.29 -5.17 9.42
N GLU A 27 1.68 -4.86 8.27
CA GLU A 27 0.92 -5.83 7.48
C GLU A 27 1.68 -6.32 6.23
N PHE A 28 2.74 -5.63 5.79
CA PHE A 28 3.44 -5.90 4.52
C PHE A 28 4.97 -6.08 4.67
N SER A 29 5.46 -6.36 5.88
CA SER A 29 6.90 -6.35 6.21
C SER A 29 7.49 -7.69 6.64
N ASN A 30 6.74 -8.80 6.56
CA ASN A 30 7.17 -10.08 7.15
C ASN A 30 8.47 -10.64 6.54
N LYS A 31 8.91 -10.14 5.38
CA LYS A 31 10.18 -10.48 4.75
C LYS A 31 11.19 -9.34 4.81
N TYR A 32 10.74 -8.12 4.50
CA TYR A 32 11.59 -6.94 4.49
C TYR A 32 10.75 -5.67 4.65
N ALA A 33 11.30 -4.69 5.37
CA ALA A 33 10.79 -3.34 5.37
C ALA A 33 11.93 -2.34 5.56
N ARG A 34 11.94 -1.30 4.73
CA ARG A 34 12.85 -0.18 4.88
C ARG A 34 12.21 1.10 4.40
N VAL A 35 12.45 2.18 5.14
CA VAL A 35 12.01 3.52 4.80
C VAL A 35 13.25 4.41 4.83
N TRP A 36 13.39 5.25 3.81
CA TRP A 36 14.41 6.26 3.71
C TRP A 36 13.72 7.62 3.61
N ASP A 37 14.11 8.51 4.50
CA ASP A 37 13.68 9.91 4.48
C ASP A 37 14.82 10.75 3.93
N PHE A 38 14.50 11.58 2.95
CA PHE A 38 15.39 12.53 2.29
C PHE A 38 14.83 13.95 2.48
N GLU A 39 15.63 14.96 2.18
CA GLU A 39 15.19 16.36 2.27
C GLU A 39 14.01 16.65 1.33
N ASP A 40 13.93 15.96 0.20
CA ASP A 40 12.96 16.15 -0.86
C ASP A 40 11.85 15.09 -0.90
N GLY A 41 11.80 14.16 0.06
CA GLY A 41 10.77 13.12 0.06
C GLY A 41 11.04 11.90 0.93
N THR A 42 10.16 10.91 0.81
CA THR A 42 10.25 9.64 1.53
C THR A 42 10.09 8.49 0.53
N ILE A 43 10.99 7.51 0.61
CA ILE A 43 10.88 6.25 -0.14
C ILE A 43 10.70 5.11 0.86
N GLY A 44 9.63 4.34 0.70
CA GLY A 44 9.36 3.13 1.47
C GLY A 44 9.39 1.90 0.59
N VAL A 45 9.96 0.80 1.07
CA VAL A 45 9.92 -0.51 0.40
C VAL A 45 9.52 -1.57 1.43
N PHE A 46 8.46 -2.29 1.13
CA PHE A 46 7.87 -3.33 1.97
C PHE A 46 7.71 -4.60 1.16
N VAL A 47 8.20 -5.72 1.69
CA VAL A 47 8.13 -7.01 1.02
C VAL A 47 7.44 -8.01 1.92
N ARG A 48 6.43 -8.67 1.34
CA ARG A 48 5.66 -9.71 2.00
C ARG A 48 5.52 -10.96 1.17
N ASP A 49 5.68 -12.11 1.80
CA ASP A 49 5.25 -13.37 1.21
C ASP A 49 3.76 -13.63 1.50
N LYS A 50 3.03 -14.03 0.46
CA LYS A 50 1.58 -14.28 0.49
C LYS A 50 1.28 -15.65 -0.09
N LEU A 51 0.71 -16.53 0.73
CA LEU A 51 0.16 -17.80 0.27
C LEU A 51 -1.17 -17.55 -0.46
N MET A 52 -1.22 -17.98 -1.71
CA MET A 52 -2.41 -18.00 -2.53
C MET A 52 -3.08 -19.36 -2.40
N LEU A 53 -4.14 -19.44 -1.59
CA LEU A 53 -4.82 -20.71 -1.28
C LEU A 53 -5.39 -21.42 -2.52
N ARG A 54 -5.75 -20.66 -3.57
CA ARG A 54 -6.37 -21.21 -4.79
C ARG A 54 -5.44 -22.19 -5.52
N ASN A 55 -4.14 -21.91 -5.55
CA ASN A 55 -3.14 -22.71 -6.26
C ASN A 55 -2.01 -23.21 -5.34
N MET A 56 -2.12 -22.94 -4.03
CA MET A 56 -1.13 -23.30 -3.01
C MET A 56 0.28 -22.81 -3.37
N GLN A 57 0.36 -21.65 -4.04
CA GLN A 57 1.62 -21.02 -4.39
C GLN A 57 1.92 -19.87 -3.43
N THR A 58 3.19 -19.69 -3.11
CA THR A 58 3.66 -18.51 -2.39
C THR A 58 4.14 -17.47 -3.39
N LEU A 59 3.59 -16.26 -3.28
CA LEU A 59 4.01 -15.10 -4.07
C LEU A 59 4.69 -14.09 -3.17
N THR A 60 5.68 -13.38 -3.71
CA THR A 60 6.31 -12.24 -3.07
C THR A 60 5.66 -10.96 -3.58
N LEU A 61 5.00 -10.24 -2.67
CA LEU A 61 4.45 -8.91 -2.88
C LEU A 61 5.46 -7.86 -2.47
N THR A 62 5.75 -6.94 -3.38
CA THR A 62 6.54 -5.74 -3.12
C THR A 62 5.63 -4.53 -3.21
N VAL A 63 5.60 -3.74 -2.13
CA VAL A 63 4.91 -2.45 -2.08
C VAL A 63 5.97 -1.37 -1.91
N THR A 64 6.03 -0.44 -2.85
CA THR A 64 6.90 0.73 -2.75
C THR A 64 6.05 1.98 -2.58
N ILE A 65 6.56 2.92 -1.78
CA ILE A 65 6.01 4.26 -1.62
C ILE A 65 7.07 5.24 -2.09
N GLU A 66 6.66 6.18 -2.93
CA GLU A 66 7.46 7.34 -3.29
C GLU A 66 6.64 8.60 -2.99
N ALA A 67 7.05 9.35 -1.96
CA ALA A 67 6.51 10.66 -1.64
C ALA A 67 7.54 11.72 -2.01
N ARG A 68 7.14 12.74 -2.77
CA ARG A 68 8.01 13.89 -3.09
C ARG A 68 7.44 15.16 -2.47
N SER A 69 8.26 15.94 -1.78
CA SER A 69 7.86 17.14 -1.05
C SER A 69 7.16 18.19 -1.94
N ILE A 70 7.56 18.26 -3.22
CA ILE A 70 7.03 19.22 -4.20
C ILE A 70 5.58 18.89 -4.62
N TRP A 71 5.17 17.62 -4.55
CA TRP A 71 3.95 17.15 -5.22
C TRP A 71 2.74 17.12 -4.29
N GLN A 72 2.93 17.27 -2.98
CA GLN A 72 1.91 17.05 -1.94
C GLN A 72 1.17 15.70 -2.05
N GLU A 73 1.67 14.80 -2.90
CA GLU A 73 1.13 13.48 -3.19
C GLU A 73 2.24 12.45 -3.08
N PHE A 74 1.84 11.21 -2.85
CA PHE A 74 2.71 10.05 -2.95
C PHE A 74 2.11 9.00 -3.88
N ILE A 75 3.00 8.22 -4.47
CA ILE A 75 2.68 7.10 -5.34
C ILE A 75 2.97 5.82 -4.56
N VAL A 76 1.98 4.95 -4.47
CA VAL A 76 2.15 3.58 -4.01
C VAL A 76 2.18 2.68 -5.23
N THR A 77 3.24 1.91 -5.37
CA THR A 77 3.38 0.92 -6.43
C THR A 77 3.33 -0.47 -5.82
N VAL A 78 2.46 -1.32 -6.35
CA VAL A 78 2.30 -2.71 -5.92
C VAL A 78 2.70 -3.64 -7.06
N ILE A 79 3.61 -4.56 -6.77
CA ILE A 79 4.11 -5.57 -7.70
C ILE A 79 4.04 -6.94 -7.02
N ALA A 80 3.37 -7.90 -7.64
CA ALA A 80 3.51 -9.30 -7.27
C ALA A 80 4.56 -9.96 -8.16
N SER A 81 5.34 -10.85 -7.57
CA SER A 81 6.28 -11.69 -8.30
C SER A 81 6.39 -13.05 -7.65
N GLY A 82 6.56 -14.10 -8.44
CA GLY A 82 6.76 -15.47 -7.93
C GLY A 82 5.76 -16.46 -8.50
N GLY A 83 5.72 -17.67 -7.93
CA GLY A 83 4.87 -18.77 -8.43
C GLY A 83 5.63 -20.00 -8.90
N ARG A 84 6.96 -19.91 -9.04
CA ARG A 84 7.81 -21.04 -9.47
C ARG A 84 7.84 -22.23 -8.51
N GLU A 85 7.53 -22.03 -7.23
CA GLU A 85 7.49 -23.10 -6.22
C GLU A 85 6.05 -23.33 -5.74
N GLY A 86 5.47 -24.44 -6.21
CA GLY A 86 4.14 -24.94 -5.86
C GLY A 86 3.82 -26.24 -6.60
N VAL A 87 3.01 -27.12 -5.98
CA VAL A 87 2.70 -28.47 -6.50
C VAL A 87 1.87 -28.42 -7.79
N PHE A 88 1.08 -27.36 -7.98
CA PHE A 88 0.30 -27.12 -9.19
C PHE A 88 0.88 -25.92 -9.96
N ARG A 89 1.64 -26.20 -11.02
CA ARG A 89 2.08 -25.20 -12.00
C ARG A 89 0.93 -24.78 -12.92
N LEU A 90 -0.14 -24.25 -12.33
CA LEU A 90 -1.14 -23.46 -13.05
C LEU A 90 -0.74 -21.98 -12.93
N ASP A 91 0.49 -21.67 -13.35
CA ASP A 91 1.07 -20.32 -13.36
C ASP A 91 0.31 -19.35 -14.30
N TRP A 92 -0.60 -19.86 -15.13
CA TRP A 92 -1.10 -19.13 -16.29
C TRP A 92 -2.30 -18.20 -16.02
N LEU A 93 -3.02 -18.31 -14.90
CA LEU A 93 -4.34 -17.66 -14.75
C LEU A 93 -4.42 -16.61 -13.62
N GLY A 94 -3.39 -15.75 -13.53
CA GLY A 94 -3.52 -14.45 -12.85
C GLY A 94 -3.37 -14.49 -11.32
N ALA A 95 -2.56 -15.40 -10.78
CA ALA A 95 -2.25 -15.42 -9.35
C ALA A 95 -1.54 -14.14 -8.88
N GLU A 96 -0.57 -13.67 -9.66
CA GLU A 96 0.11 -12.38 -9.45
C GLU A 96 -0.89 -11.22 -9.48
N THR A 97 -1.71 -11.13 -10.53
CA THR A 97 -2.76 -10.11 -10.65
C THR A 97 -3.75 -10.14 -9.49
N ALA A 98 -4.16 -11.33 -9.03
CA ALA A 98 -5.06 -11.45 -7.88
C ALA A 98 -4.40 -10.99 -6.57
N ALA A 99 -3.10 -11.25 -6.40
CA ALA A 99 -2.34 -10.79 -5.25
C ALA A 99 -2.13 -9.27 -5.27
N GLU A 100 -1.84 -8.69 -6.43
CA GLU A 100 -1.76 -7.24 -6.64
C GLU A 100 -3.10 -6.56 -6.35
N GLN A 101 -4.21 -7.10 -6.89
CA GLN A 101 -5.56 -6.58 -6.61
C GLN A 101 -5.95 -6.70 -5.14
N TRP A 102 -5.53 -7.77 -4.46
CA TRP A 102 -5.73 -7.90 -3.03
C TRP A 102 -4.97 -6.81 -2.26
N ALA A 103 -3.69 -6.62 -2.57
CA ALA A 103 -2.86 -5.61 -1.93
C ALA A 103 -3.36 -4.19 -2.23
N GLU A 104 -3.76 -3.91 -3.48
CA GLU A 104 -4.39 -2.65 -3.87
C GLU A 104 -5.64 -2.37 -3.02
N ARG A 105 -6.54 -3.36 -2.89
CA ARG A 105 -7.77 -3.21 -2.09
C ARG A 105 -7.44 -2.91 -0.63
N GLU A 106 -6.45 -3.58 -0.06
CA GLU A 106 -6.05 -3.35 1.33
C GLU A 106 -5.45 -1.96 1.54
N VAL A 107 -4.59 -1.51 0.63
CA VAL A 107 -4.01 -0.15 0.64
C VAL A 107 -5.13 0.89 0.49
N ARG A 108 -6.02 0.74 -0.51
CA ARG A 108 -7.16 1.66 -0.70
C ARG A 108 -8.09 1.68 0.51
N ARG A 109 -8.38 0.53 1.11
CA ARG A 109 -9.19 0.44 2.33
C ARG A 109 -8.55 1.21 3.47
N LYS A 110 -7.23 1.11 3.65
CA LYS A 110 -6.51 1.89 4.67
C LYS A 110 -6.56 3.39 4.37
N LEU A 111 -6.33 3.80 3.12
CA LEU A 111 -6.42 5.20 2.71
C LEU A 111 -7.82 5.78 2.98
N MET A 112 -8.89 5.10 2.56
CA MET A 112 -10.27 5.53 2.83
C MET A 112 -10.58 5.63 4.33
N ALA A 113 -10.02 4.73 5.16
CA ALA A 113 -10.18 4.80 6.61
C ALA A 113 -9.49 6.03 7.22
N VAL A 114 -8.36 6.47 6.64
CA VAL A 114 -7.66 7.69 7.06
C VAL A 114 -8.41 8.93 6.59
N ASP A 115 -8.90 8.96 5.35
CA ASP A 115 -9.68 10.08 4.80
C ASP A 115 -11.00 10.31 5.57
N SER A 116 -11.69 9.22 5.92
CA SER A 116 -12.92 9.28 6.72
C SER A 116 -12.66 9.66 8.18
N GLY A 117 -11.53 9.23 8.76
CA GLY A 117 -11.08 9.69 10.08
C GLY A 117 -10.65 11.17 10.09
N GLY A 118 -10.07 11.66 8.99
CA GLY A 118 -9.59 13.04 8.83
C GLY A 118 -10.70 14.09 8.69
N ARG A 119 -11.92 13.70 8.29
CA ARG A 119 -13.10 14.60 8.30
C ARG A 119 -13.77 14.73 9.67
N THR A 120 -13.29 14.02 10.69
CA THR A 120 -13.94 13.98 12.01
C THR A 120 -13.10 14.61 13.11
N THR A 121 -12.30 15.63 12.79
CA THR A 121 -11.80 16.59 13.79
C THR A 121 -11.78 18.02 13.24
N PHE A 122 -12.58 18.87 13.88
CA PHE A 122 -12.58 20.33 13.91
C PHE A 122 -13.35 21.12 12.83
N ARG A 123 -14.67 21.25 13.02
CA ARG A 123 -15.35 22.56 12.92
C ARG A 123 -15.87 22.95 14.31
N SER A 124 -15.41 24.12 14.73
CA SER A 124 -15.63 24.85 15.99
C SER A 124 -17.10 25.18 16.26
N PRO A 125 -17.48 25.48 17.51
CA PRO A 125 -18.29 26.68 17.73
C PRO A 125 -17.72 27.58 18.83
N ALA A 126 -17.81 28.88 18.53
CA ALA A 126 -17.52 30.01 19.39
C ALA A 126 -18.33 30.03 20.71
N GLU A 127 -17.92 30.97 21.58
CA GLU A 127 -18.57 31.47 22.81
C GLU A 127 -18.30 30.64 24.08
N ARG A 128 -17.87 31.20 25.22
CA ARG A 128 -18.30 32.41 25.98
C ARG A 128 -17.22 32.75 27.05
N PRO A 129 -17.44 33.72 27.98
CA PRO A 129 -18.05 35.04 27.91
C PRO A 129 -17.02 36.15 28.29
N VAL A 130 -17.51 37.39 28.25
CA VAL A 130 -16.90 38.58 28.85
C VAL A 130 -16.73 38.39 30.36
N GLU A 131 -15.54 38.73 30.87
CA GLU A 131 -15.33 39.38 32.18
C GLU A 131 -14.47 40.62 31.98
#